data_AF-A0A8E6HR76-F1
#
_entry.id   AF-A0A8E6HR76-F1
#
_cell.length_a   1.000
_cell.length_b   1.000
_cell.length_c   1.000
_cell.angle_alpha   90.00
_cell.angle_beta   90.00
_cell.angle_gamma   90.00
#
_symmetry.space_group_name_H-M   'P 1'
#
loop_
_entity.id
_entity.type
_entity.pdbx_description
1 polymer ?
#
loop_
_entity_poly.entity_id
_entity_poly.type
_entity_poly.pdbx_seq_one_letter_code
_entity_poly.pdbx_strand_id
1 'polypeptide(L)'
;MVKAGGYAFHTEVDGANRLISQTFTQAELCELGSLQSMEKSTLFPCVQKNSPYKEFINWSLMRLTERGIVSCVQQRTRSFEVKCEGSSPRALALGGAAPAFLLLAGGYVLATAIMLIERLAKKRKLLFLRK
;
A
#
# COMPACT_ATOMS: atom_id res chain seq x y z
N MET A 1 -18.67 -0.08 -11.91
CA MET A 1 -17.61 0.04 -12.94
C MET A 1 -16.23 -0.05 -12.31
N VAL A 2 -15.81 0.88 -11.45
CA VAL A 2 -14.51 0.78 -10.74
C VAL A 2 -14.41 -0.47 -9.83
N LYS A 3 -15.49 -0.80 -9.12
CA LYS A 3 -15.56 -1.97 -8.23
C LYS A 3 -15.33 -3.33 -8.89
N ALA A 4 -15.60 -3.43 -10.20
CA ALA A 4 -15.46 -4.68 -10.93
C ALA A 4 -14.05 -4.88 -11.53
N GLY A 5 -13.12 -3.95 -11.26
CA GLY A 5 -11.79 -3.94 -11.87
C GLY A 5 -11.78 -3.46 -13.33
N GLY A 6 -10.58 -3.28 -13.89
CA GLY A 6 -10.38 -2.99 -15.32
C GLY A 6 -10.47 -1.52 -15.74
N TYR A 7 -10.78 -0.61 -14.81
CA TYR A 7 -10.87 0.83 -15.08
C TYR A 7 -10.13 1.63 -14.02
N ALA A 8 -9.37 2.64 -14.46
CA ALA A 8 -8.84 3.70 -13.61
C ALA A 8 -9.67 4.96 -13.83
N PHE A 9 -9.83 5.76 -12.77
CA PHE A 9 -10.50 7.06 -12.83
C PHE A 9 -9.64 8.09 -12.12
N HIS A 10 -9.66 9.32 -12.63
CA HIS A 10 -8.97 10.44 -12.02
C HIS A 10 -9.99 11.34 -11.33
N THR A 11 -9.72 11.71 -10.08
CA THR A 11 -10.61 12.53 -9.27
C THR A 11 -9.85 13.21 -8.15
N GLU A 12 -10.51 14.16 -7.49
CA GLU A 12 -9.99 14.84 -6.31
C GLU A 12 -9.99 13.89 -5.11
N VAL A 13 -8.89 13.91 -4.35
CA VAL A 13 -8.58 12.87 -3.35
C VAL A 13 -9.51 12.91 -2.14
N ASP A 14 -9.88 14.10 -1.66
CA ASP A 14 -10.66 14.26 -0.42
C ASP A 14 -12.11 13.77 -0.61
N GLY A 15 -12.79 14.24 -1.64
CA GLY A 15 -14.13 13.82 -2.04
C GLY A 15 -14.18 12.35 -2.44
N ALA A 16 -13.15 11.85 -3.14
CA ALA A 16 -13.05 10.45 -3.48
C ALA A 16 -12.90 9.58 -2.23
N ASN A 17 -11.97 9.88 -1.34
CA ASN A 17 -11.79 9.13 -0.09
C ASN A 17 -13.06 9.15 0.78
N ARG A 18 -13.77 10.28 0.80
CA ARG A 18 -15.07 10.38 1.49
C ARG A 18 -16.10 9.44 0.89
N LEU A 19 -16.22 9.38 -0.44
CA LEU A 19 -17.17 8.51 -1.11
C LEU A 19 -16.76 7.03 -0.97
N ILE A 20 -15.47 6.74 -1.10
CA ILE A 20 -14.92 5.38 -1.02
C ILE A 20 -15.16 4.79 0.37
N SER A 21 -14.86 5.55 1.43
CA SER A 21 -15.09 5.11 2.81
C SER A 21 -16.56 4.79 3.13
N GLN A 22 -17.50 5.41 2.41
CA GLN A 22 -18.94 5.17 2.60
C GLN A 22 -19.50 4.04 1.74
N THR A 23 -18.87 3.75 0.60
CA THR A 23 -19.45 2.85 -0.43
C THR A 23 -18.70 1.54 -0.60
N PHE A 24 -17.43 1.44 -0.22
CA PHE A 24 -16.60 0.26 -0.42
C PHE A 24 -16.53 -0.61 0.83
N THR A 25 -16.45 -1.91 0.61
CA THR A 25 -16.21 -2.90 1.68
C THR A 25 -14.72 -3.06 1.95
N GLN A 26 -14.37 -3.62 3.11
CA GLN A 26 -12.99 -3.78 3.53
C GLN A 26 -12.13 -4.59 2.55
N ALA A 27 -12.70 -5.63 1.92
CA ALA A 27 -12.01 -6.41 0.92
C ALA A 27 -11.69 -5.58 -0.34
N GLU A 28 -12.67 -4.82 -0.84
CA GLU A 28 -12.51 -3.95 -2.01
C GLU A 28 -11.48 -2.83 -1.75
N LEU A 29 -11.43 -2.31 -0.52
CA LEU A 29 -10.45 -1.30 -0.09
C LEU A 29 -9.00 -1.82 -0.15
N CYS A 30 -8.78 -3.10 0.17
CA CYS A 30 -7.45 -3.70 0.16
C CYS A 30 -6.97 -4.08 -1.25
N GLU A 31 -7.89 -4.17 -2.22
CA GLU A 31 -7.58 -4.35 -3.64
C GLU A 31 -7.45 -3.02 -4.39
N LEU A 32 -8.02 -1.94 -3.83
CA LEU A 32 -7.96 -0.62 -4.43
C LEU A 32 -6.54 -0.05 -4.36
N GLY A 33 -5.95 0.22 -5.53
CA GLY A 33 -4.71 0.99 -5.66
C GLY A 33 -5.01 2.46 -5.90
N SER A 34 -4.46 3.35 -5.06
CA SER A 34 -4.44 4.80 -5.32
C SER A 34 -3.05 5.21 -5.82
N LEU A 35 -3.02 6.12 -6.79
CA LEU A 35 -1.79 6.74 -7.29
C LEU A 35 -1.98 8.25 -7.37
N GLN A 36 -1.09 9.00 -6.73
CA GLN A 36 -1.09 10.45 -6.87
C GLN A 36 -0.53 10.83 -8.24
N SER A 37 -1.41 11.19 -9.17
CA SER A 37 -1.03 11.62 -10.52
C SER A 37 -0.79 13.12 -10.65
N MET A 38 -1.40 13.94 -9.78
CA MET A 38 -1.28 15.40 -9.82
C MET A 38 -0.95 15.97 -8.45
N GLU A 39 -0.21 17.06 -8.46
CA GLU A 39 0.11 17.83 -7.25
C GLU A 39 -1.12 18.57 -6.74
N LYS A 40 -1.16 18.83 -5.44
CA LYS A 40 -2.25 19.58 -4.82
C LYS A 40 -2.25 21.03 -5.32
N SER A 41 -3.27 21.41 -6.10
CA SER A 41 -3.47 22.79 -6.54
C SER A 41 -4.14 23.65 -5.47
N THR A 42 -3.64 24.86 -5.27
CA THR A 42 -4.29 25.87 -4.42
C THR A 42 -5.49 26.49 -5.15
N LEU A 43 -6.63 26.55 -4.46
CA LEU A 43 -7.86 27.12 -5.00
C LEU A 43 -8.08 28.52 -4.44
N PHE A 44 -8.53 29.44 -5.29
CA PHE A 44 -8.83 30.82 -4.93
C PHE A 44 -10.24 31.19 -5.38
N PRO A 45 -10.94 32.08 -4.64
CA PRO A 45 -12.25 32.57 -5.07
C PRO A 45 -12.12 33.37 -6.37
N CYS A 46 -12.96 33.04 -7.35
CA CYS A 46 -13.02 33.79 -8.60
C CYS A 46 -13.99 34.97 -8.47
N VAL A 47 -13.59 36.13 -9.00
CA VAL A 47 -14.41 37.35 -9.05
C VAL A 47 -14.55 37.82 -10.50
N GLN A 48 -15.61 38.60 -10.79
CA GLN A 48 -15.79 39.21 -12.11
C GLN A 48 -14.59 40.12 -12.45
N LYS A 49 -14.22 40.16 -13.74
CA LYS A 49 -13.20 41.08 -14.23
C LYS A 49 -13.62 42.53 -13.91
N ASN A 50 -12.70 43.31 -13.36
CA ASN A 50 -12.91 44.69 -12.91
C ASN A 50 -13.98 44.88 -11.81
N SER A 51 -14.24 43.84 -11.01
CA SER A 51 -15.11 43.97 -9.84
C SER A 51 -14.49 44.91 -8.78
N PRO A 52 -15.24 45.87 -8.23
CA PRO A 52 -14.77 46.72 -7.14
C PRO A 52 -14.48 45.93 -5.85
N TYR A 53 -14.98 44.70 -5.73
CA TYR A 53 -14.79 43.84 -4.56
C TYR A 53 -13.49 43.06 -4.55
N LYS A 54 -12.67 43.14 -5.60
CA LYS A 54 -11.42 42.37 -5.71
C LYS A 54 -10.50 42.58 -4.51
N GLU A 55 -10.21 43.84 -4.16
CA GLU A 55 -9.29 44.16 -3.07
C GLU A 55 -9.87 43.78 -1.70
N PHE A 56 -11.18 43.95 -1.52
CA PHE A 56 -11.86 43.54 -0.29
C PHE A 56 -11.78 42.02 -0.06
N ILE A 57 -12.04 41.22 -1.11
CA ILE A 57 -11.96 39.76 -1.03
C ILE A 57 -10.52 39.32 -0.81
N ASN A 58 -9.56 39.94 -1.49
CA ASN A 58 -8.14 39.61 -1.35
C ASN A 58 -7.65 39.87 0.09
N TRP A 59 -7.92 41.06 0.63
CA TRP A 59 -7.57 41.41 2.01
C TRP A 59 -8.25 40.48 3.03
N SER A 60 -9.53 40.17 2.82
CA SER A 60 -10.26 39.26 3.70
C SER A 60 -9.67 37.85 3.69
N LEU A 61 -9.28 37.34 2.51
CA LEU A 61 -8.64 36.03 2.38
C LEU A 61 -7.26 35.99 3.02
N MET A 62 -6.44 37.04 2.86
CA MET A 62 -5.15 37.17 3.53
C MET A 62 -5.33 37.11 5.05
N ARG A 63 -6.26 37.90 5.59
CA ARG A 63 -6.55 37.93 7.03
C ARG A 63 -7.03 36.58 7.57
N LEU A 64 -7.86 35.85 6.82
CA LEU A 64 -8.30 34.50 7.20
C LEU A 64 -7.14 33.50 7.22
N THR A 65 -6.20 33.66 6.30
CA THR A 65 -5.02 32.81 6.16
C THR A 65 -4.01 33.09 7.27
N GLU A 66 -3.72 34.37 7.56
CA GLU A 66 -2.84 34.80 8.66
C GLU A 66 -3.34 34.33 10.02
N ARG A 67 -4.66 34.31 10.23
CA ARG A 67 -5.30 33.79 11.45
C ARG A 67 -5.31 32.26 11.53
N GLY A 68 -4.93 31.56 10.46
CA GLY A 68 -4.98 30.10 10.39
C GLY A 68 -6.37 29.50 10.28
N ILE A 69 -7.41 30.31 10.01
CA ILE A 69 -8.79 29.81 9.86
C ILE A 69 -8.89 28.87 8.66
N VAL A 70 -8.23 29.23 7.56
CA VAL A 70 -8.16 28.39 6.35
C VAL A 70 -7.55 27.02 6.68
N SER A 71 -6.42 27.01 7.40
CA SER A 71 -5.76 25.77 7.82
C SER A 71 -6.63 24.91 8.74
N CYS A 72 -7.36 25.54 9.67
CA CYS A 72 -8.28 24.85 10.57
C CYS A 72 -9.45 24.19 9.81
N VAL A 73 -10.11 24.93 8.91
CA VAL A 73 -11.19 24.41 8.07
C VAL A 73 -10.69 23.28 7.19
N GLN A 74 -9.49 23.45 6.60
CA GLN A 74 -8.87 22.44 5.77
C GLN A 74 -8.59 21.16 6.56
N GLN A 75 -8.00 21.26 7.75
CA GLN A 75 -7.72 20.09 8.60
C GLN A 75 -9.01 19.38 9.06
N ARG A 76 -10.08 20.14 9.31
CA ARG A 76 -11.38 19.58 9.71
C ARG A 76 -12.13 18.88 8.58
N THR A 77 -11.99 19.38 7.36
CA THR A 77 -12.75 18.91 6.20
C THR A 77 -11.99 17.86 5.39
N ARG A 78 -10.66 17.81 5.54
CA ARG A 78 -9.79 16.83 4.88
C ARG A 78 -10.28 15.43 5.19
N SER A 79 -10.50 14.64 4.14
CA SER A 79 -10.83 13.23 4.31
C SER A 79 -9.53 12.45 4.46
N PHE A 80 -9.48 11.61 5.50
CA PHE A 80 -8.33 10.77 5.72
C PHE A 80 -8.19 9.74 4.58
N GLU A 81 -6.95 9.40 4.30
CA GLU A 81 -6.65 8.29 3.40
C GLU A 81 -7.32 7.02 3.93
N VAL A 82 -8.07 6.35 3.06
CA VAL A 82 -8.79 5.13 3.40
C VAL A 82 -7.80 4.00 3.64
N LYS A 83 -7.56 3.67 4.91
CA LYS A 83 -6.67 2.58 5.27
C LYS A 83 -7.43 1.26 5.21
N CYS A 84 -6.82 0.27 4.56
CA CYS A 84 -7.20 -1.11 4.75
C CYS A 84 -6.84 -1.50 6.20
N GLU A 85 -7.79 -1.35 7.13
CA GLU A 85 -7.81 -2.11 8.39
C GLU A 85 -7.67 -3.59 8.04
N GLY A 86 -6.51 -4.18 8.34
CA GLY A 86 -6.13 -5.55 7.99
C GLY A 86 -6.90 -6.62 8.78
N SER A 87 -8.20 -6.45 8.99
CA SER A 87 -9.08 -7.36 9.74
C SER A 87 -9.27 -8.70 9.03
N SER A 88 -9.00 -8.79 7.73
CA SER A 88 -8.76 -10.07 7.10
C SER A 88 -7.29 -10.44 7.35
N PRO A 89 -6.99 -11.51 8.12
CA PRO A 89 -5.64 -11.99 8.26
C PRO A 89 -5.16 -12.34 6.85
N ARG A 90 -4.38 -11.45 6.25
CA ARG A 90 -3.59 -11.77 5.07
C ARG A 90 -2.54 -12.71 5.61
N ALA A 91 -2.91 -14.00 5.70
CA ALA A 91 -2.02 -15.07 6.11
C ALA A 91 -0.72 -14.79 5.38
N LEU A 92 0.37 -14.58 6.14
CA LEU A 92 1.67 -14.27 5.55
C LEU A 92 1.84 -15.26 4.41
N ALA A 93 1.77 -14.75 3.18
CA ALA A 93 1.60 -15.61 2.04
C ALA A 93 2.72 -16.63 2.13
N LEU A 94 2.39 -17.93 2.08
CA LEU A 94 3.38 -18.99 2.14
C LEU A 94 4.55 -18.71 1.17
N GLY A 95 4.31 -17.96 0.10
CA GLY A 95 5.33 -17.45 -0.83
C GLY A 95 6.46 -16.63 -0.20
N GLY A 96 6.22 -15.87 0.88
CA GLY A 96 7.27 -15.12 1.57
C GLY A 96 8.20 -16.01 2.40
N ALA A 97 7.67 -17.10 2.98
CA ALA A 97 8.44 -18.06 3.77
C ALA A 97 8.94 -19.27 2.95
N ALA A 98 8.40 -19.46 1.74
CA ALA A 98 8.78 -20.53 0.80
C ALA A 98 10.29 -20.68 0.58
N PRO A 99 11.10 -19.62 0.39
CA PRO A 99 12.54 -19.80 0.19
C PRO A 99 13.24 -20.39 1.42
N ALA A 100 12.79 -20.07 2.64
CA ALA A 100 13.35 -20.63 3.86
C ALA A 100 13.04 -22.13 3.98
N PHE A 101 11.82 -22.55 3.66
CA PHE A 101 11.43 -23.96 3.65
C PHE A 101 12.15 -24.76 2.55
N LEU A 102 12.33 -24.17 1.36
CA LEU A 102 13.08 -24.81 0.27
C LEU A 102 14.56 -25.01 0.61
N LEU A 103 15.20 -24.01 1.23
CA LEU A 103 16.59 -24.14 1.71
C LEU A 103 16.72 -25.23 2.78
N LEU A 104 15.77 -25.30 3.71
CA LEU A 104 15.76 -26.31 4.78
C LEU A 104 15.58 -27.72 4.19
N ALA A 105 14.64 -27.90 3.25
CA ALA A 105 14.43 -29.16 2.56
C ALA A 105 15.67 -29.57 1.74
N GLY A 106 16.28 -28.64 1.01
CA GLY A 106 17.51 -28.88 0.25
C GLY A 106 18.69 -29.29 1.14
N GLY A 107 18.87 -28.61 2.28
CA GLY A 107 19.89 -28.96 3.26
C GLY A 107 19.70 -30.36 3.85
N TYR A 108 18.46 -30.75 4.15
CA TYR A 108 18.14 -32.09 4.65
C TYR A 108 18.44 -33.19 3.62
N VAL A 109 18.12 -32.95 2.35
CA VAL A 109 18.43 -33.90 1.25
C VAL A 109 19.94 -34.04 1.04
N LEU A 110 20.70 -32.94 1.08
CA LEU A 110 22.16 -32.99 0.97
C LEU A 110 22.80 -33.76 2.14
N ALA A 111 22.38 -33.50 3.37
CA ALA A 111 22.90 -34.18 4.55
C ALA A 111 22.64 -35.70 4.51
N THR A 112 21.42 -36.10 4.13
CA THR A 112 21.06 -37.52 3.99
C THR A 112 21.83 -38.20 2.86
N ALA A 113 22.08 -37.52 1.74
CA ALA A 113 22.91 -38.04 0.65
C ALA A 113 24.37 -38.28 1.08
N ILE A 114 24.98 -37.32 1.79
CA ILE A 114 26.36 -37.45 2.31
C ILE A 114 26.44 -38.66 3.26
N MET A 115 25.49 -38.80 4.20
CA MET A 115 25.45 -39.92 5.14
C MET A 115 25.36 -41.28 4.42
N LEU A 116 24.56 -41.38 3.35
CA LEU A 116 24.44 -42.61 2.57
C LEU A 116 25.73 -42.95 1.82
N ILE A 117 26.38 -41.95 1.21
CA ILE A 117 27.65 -42.11 0.49
C ILE A 117 28.75 -42.60 1.45
N GLU A 118 28.87 -42.00 2.63
CA GLU A 118 29.85 -42.43 3.65
C GLU A 118 29.61 -43.87 4.09
N ARG A 119 28.35 -44.25 4.32
CA ARG A 119 28.00 -45.61 4.75
C ARG A 119 28.33 -46.65 3.67
N LEU A 120 28.11 -46.33 2.40
CA LEU A 120 28.48 -47.18 1.27
C LEU A 120 30.00 -47.29 1.11
N ALA A 121 30.73 -46.19 1.22
CA ALA A 121 32.19 -46.18 1.14
C ALA A 121 32.82 -46.99 2.27
N LYS A 122 32.33 -46.85 3.50
CA LYS A 122 32.79 -47.63 4.67
C LYS A 122 32.49 -49.11 4.52
N LYS A 123 31.28 -49.47 4.07
CA LYS A 123 30.94 -50.87 3.77
C LYS A 123 31.85 -51.46 2.70
N ARG A 124 32.11 -50.74 1.59
CA ARG A 124 33.01 -51.20 0.52
C ARG A 124 34.46 -51.36 1.00
N LYS A 125 34.99 -50.44 1.81
CA LYS A 125 36.32 -50.58 2.43
C LYS A 125 36.40 -51.80 3.36
N LEU A 126 35.40 -52.03 4.20
CA LEU A 126 35.34 -53.20 5.10
C LEU A 126 35.20 -54.52 4.34
N LEU A 127 34.46 -54.53 3.22
CA LEU A 127 34.33 -55.71 2.35
C LEU A 127 35.62 -56.01 1.59
N PHE A 128 36.39 -54.97 1.26
CA PHE A 128 37.69 -55.10 0.57
C PHE A 128 38.81 -55.54 1.52
N LEU A 129 38.79 -55.14 2.81
CA LEU A 129 39.75 -55.57 3.84
C LEU A 129 39.48 -56.97 4.43
N ARG A 130 38.34 -57.60 4.10
CA ARG A 130 37.95 -58.94 4.57
C ARG A 130 38.19 -60.04 3.52
N LYS A 131 38.62 -59.68 2.32
CA LYS A 131 39.11 -60.61 1.28
C LYS A 131 40.64 -60.63 1.32
#